data_AF-A0A6J0SHD8-F1
#
_entry.id   AF-A0A6J0SHD8-F1
#
_cell.length_a   1.000
_cell.length_b   1.000
_cell.length_c   1.000
_cell.angle_alpha   90.00
_cell.angle_beta   90.00
_cell.angle_gamma   90.00
#
_symmetry.space_group_name_H-M   'P 1'
#
loop_
_entity.id
_entity.type
_entity.pdbx_description
1 polymer ?
#
loop_
_entity_poly.entity_id
_entity_poly.type
_entity_poly.pdbx_seq_one_letter_code
_entity_poly.pdbx_strand_id
1 'polypeptide(L)'
;MNHNMERLDRNVIVEFVTPEGIIVRHYIINPDSTVTLTYNIPELVSLGTWKVVAKYQDSPDEIFSTPFEVKEYVLPSFEVVLEPAENFYYVDSSRDFRVSIIATFFYGKKVEGVAFVLFGVKIDNDKKSIPDSLRRIQIVKGKGEAVLTRDMLLSRFHNLNELVGLSLYISATVMTDSGK
;
A
#
# COMPACT_ATOMS: atom_id res chain seq x y z
N MET A 1 -23.64 -6.29 -17.45
CA MET A 1 -24.59 -5.17 -17.65
C MET A 1 -24.37 -4.58 -19.02
N ASN A 2 -25.40 -4.01 -19.64
CA ASN A 2 -25.24 -3.23 -20.87
C ASN A 2 -24.75 -1.81 -20.54
N HIS A 3 -24.56 -0.99 -21.58
CA HIS A 3 -24.13 0.41 -21.44
C HIS A 3 -25.12 1.29 -20.65
N ASN A 4 -26.38 0.87 -20.53
CA ASN A 4 -27.42 1.54 -19.73
C ASN A 4 -27.50 0.99 -18.29
N MET A 5 -26.53 0.18 -17.85
CA MET A 5 -26.50 -0.46 -16.53
C MET A 5 -27.64 -1.47 -16.29
N GLU A 6 -28.27 -1.96 -17.35
CA GLU A 6 -29.29 -3.01 -17.27
C GLU A 6 -28.63 -4.39 -17.29
N ARG A 7 -29.30 -5.37 -16.67
CA ARG A 7 -28.84 -6.77 -16.67
C ARG A 7 -28.81 -7.28 -18.11
N LEU A 8 -27.71 -7.96 -18.45
CA LEU A 8 -27.60 -8.69 -19.71
C LEU A 8 -27.63 -10.18 -19.42
N ASP A 9 -28.47 -10.89 -20.15
CA ASP A 9 -28.55 -12.33 -20.04
C ASP A 9 -27.54 -12.99 -20.99
N ARG A 10 -26.26 -12.88 -20.63
CA ARG A 10 -25.14 -13.45 -21.39
C ARG A 10 -24.28 -14.33 -20.50
N ASN A 11 -23.73 -15.39 -21.09
CA ASN A 11 -22.76 -16.22 -20.41
C ASN A 11 -21.45 -15.46 -20.18
N VAL A 12 -20.89 -15.61 -18.99
CA VAL A 12 -19.63 -14.97 -18.59
C VAL A 12 -18.59 -16.04 -18.32
N ILE A 13 -17.44 -15.91 -18.96
CA ILE A 13 -16.25 -16.69 -18.62
C ILE A 13 -15.52 -15.97 -17.49
N VAL A 14 -15.14 -16.70 -16.44
CA VAL A 14 -14.32 -16.20 -15.32
C VAL A 14 -13.07 -17.03 -15.19
N GLU A 15 -11.91 -16.37 -15.20
CA GLU A 15 -10.59 -16.98 -15.19
C GLU A 15 -9.75 -16.44 -14.02
N PHE A 16 -9.02 -17.32 -13.33
CA PHE A 16 -8.01 -16.95 -12.34
C PHE A 16 -6.63 -17.05 -12.97
N VAL A 17 -5.89 -15.94 -12.97
CA VAL A 17 -4.62 -15.79 -13.70
C VAL A 17 -3.49 -15.48 -12.72
N THR A 18 -2.41 -16.26 -12.80
CA THR A 18 -1.20 -16.08 -11.99
C THR A 18 -0.38 -14.86 -12.42
N PRO A 19 0.64 -14.43 -11.64
CA PRO A 19 1.53 -13.32 -12.01
C PRO A 19 2.27 -13.55 -13.33
N GLU A 20 2.53 -14.81 -13.69
CA GLU A 20 3.17 -15.23 -14.94
C GLU A 20 2.20 -15.28 -16.13
N GLY A 21 0.90 -14.99 -15.91
CA GLY A 21 -0.12 -15.02 -16.95
C GLY A 21 -0.75 -16.40 -17.18
N ILE A 22 -0.58 -17.35 -16.26
CA ILE A 22 -1.11 -18.72 -16.40
C ILE A 22 -2.56 -18.76 -15.89
N ILE A 23 -3.48 -19.31 -16.68
CA ILE A 23 -4.86 -19.55 -16.25
C ILE A 23 -4.91 -20.84 -15.46
N VAL A 24 -5.17 -20.76 -14.15
CA VAL A 24 -5.23 -21.93 -13.26
C VAL A 24 -6.66 -22.39 -12.96
N ARG A 25 -7.64 -21.53 -13.27
CA ARG A 25 -9.05 -21.87 -13.12
C ARG A 25 -9.88 -21.15 -14.16
N HIS A 26 -10.90 -21.84 -14.66
CA HIS A 26 -11.85 -21.35 -15.65
C HIS A 26 -13.28 -21.78 -15.23
N TYR A 27 -14.23 -20.86 -15.31
CA TYR A 27 -15.66 -21.08 -15.06
C TYR A 27 -16.48 -20.45 -16.17
N ILE A 28 -17.65 -21.04 -16.45
CA ILE A 28 -18.69 -20.46 -17.30
C ILE A 28 -19.91 -20.23 -16.40
N ILE A 29 -20.34 -18.98 -16.29
CA ILE A 29 -21.49 -18.55 -15.49
C ILE A 29 -22.64 -18.23 -16.43
N ASN A 30 -23.79 -18.85 -16.18
CA ASN A 30 -25.02 -18.57 -16.90
C ASN A 30 -25.78 -17.41 -16.25
N PRO A 31 -26.52 -16.61 -17.04
CA PRO A 31 -27.15 -15.38 -16.58
C PRO A 31 -28.24 -15.56 -15.55
N ASP A 32 -28.91 -16.71 -15.47
CA ASP A 32 -30.05 -16.94 -14.54
C ASP A 32 -29.65 -16.98 -13.06
N SER A 33 -28.36 -17.02 -12.76
CA SER A 33 -27.84 -17.21 -11.40
C SER A 33 -26.95 -16.07 -10.96
N THR A 34 -27.26 -15.47 -9.80
CA THR A 34 -26.25 -14.74 -9.02
C THR A 34 -25.32 -15.78 -8.41
N VAL A 35 -24.18 -16.03 -9.04
CA VAL A 35 -23.24 -17.08 -8.62
C VAL A 35 -22.11 -16.50 -7.79
N THR A 36 -21.96 -17.04 -6.58
CA THR A 36 -20.71 -16.93 -5.83
C THR A 36 -19.82 -18.11 -6.18
N LEU A 37 -18.67 -17.84 -6.77
CA LEU A 37 -17.66 -18.86 -7.05
C LEU A 37 -16.54 -18.79 -6.03
N THR A 38 -16.09 -19.95 -5.56
CA THR A 38 -14.96 -20.08 -4.64
C THR A 38 -13.82 -20.78 -5.34
N TYR A 39 -12.63 -20.19 -5.26
CA TYR A 39 -11.37 -20.80 -5.65
C TYR A 39 -10.42 -20.80 -4.45
N ASN A 40 -10.01 -22.00 -4.02
CA ASN A 40 -9.04 -22.15 -2.94
C ASN A 40 -7.63 -22.14 -3.53
N ILE A 41 -6.80 -21.22 -3.06
CA ILE A 41 -5.41 -21.11 -3.50
C ILE A 41 -4.60 -22.25 -2.87
N PRO A 42 -3.86 -23.07 -3.65
CA PRO A 42 -3.02 -24.14 -3.11
C PRO A 42 -1.87 -23.60 -2.25
N GLU A 43 -1.33 -24.46 -1.38
CA GLU A 43 -0.17 -24.11 -0.53
C GLU A 43 1.09 -23.83 -1.37
N LEU A 44 1.34 -24.62 -2.41
CA LEU A 44 2.39 -24.36 -3.38
C LEU A 44 1.85 -23.48 -4.50
N VAL A 45 2.13 -22.17 -4.43
CA VAL A 45 1.60 -21.17 -5.35
C VAL A 45 2.63 -20.07 -5.67
N SER A 46 2.53 -19.48 -6.86
CA SER A 46 3.26 -18.25 -7.19
C SER A 46 2.77 -17.08 -6.34
N LEU A 47 3.66 -16.48 -5.56
CA LEU A 47 3.39 -15.22 -4.85
C LEU A 47 3.41 -14.04 -5.83
N GLY A 48 2.66 -12.99 -5.53
CA GLY A 48 2.61 -11.76 -6.30
C GLY A 48 1.18 -11.32 -6.66
N THR A 49 1.06 -10.48 -7.68
CA THR A 49 -0.23 -9.96 -8.13
C THR A 49 -0.90 -10.91 -9.11
N TRP A 50 -1.97 -11.53 -8.64
CA TRP A 50 -2.90 -12.33 -9.44
C TRP A 50 -4.01 -11.46 -10.01
N LYS A 51 -4.74 -12.00 -10.99
CA LYS A 51 -5.92 -11.32 -11.56
C LYS A 51 -7.08 -12.30 -11.69
N VAL A 52 -8.29 -11.81 -11.38
CA VAL A 52 -9.52 -12.42 -11.86
C VAL A 52 -9.90 -11.72 -13.14
N VAL A 53 -10.08 -12.47 -14.21
CA VAL A 53 -10.45 -12.00 -15.53
C VAL A 53 -11.87 -12.47 -15.83
N ALA A 54 -12.72 -11.57 -16.32
CA ALA A 54 -14.07 -11.87 -16.75
C ALA A 54 -14.31 -11.35 -18.16
N LYS A 55 -14.95 -12.14 -19.01
CA LYS A 55 -15.30 -11.77 -20.39
C LYS A 55 -16.61 -12.41 -20.79
N TYR A 56 -17.39 -11.75 -21.65
CA TYR A 56 -18.59 -12.39 -22.20
C TYR A 56 -18.18 -13.48 -23.18
N GLN A 57 -18.87 -14.63 -23.13
CA GLN A 57 -18.55 -15.77 -24.00
C GLN A 57 -18.75 -15.44 -25.49
N ASP A 58 -19.71 -14.57 -25.81
CA ASP A 58 -20.03 -14.12 -27.16
C ASP A 58 -19.20 -12.90 -27.62
N SER A 59 -18.46 -12.28 -26.71
CA SER A 59 -17.68 -11.06 -26.95
C SER A 59 -16.32 -11.17 -26.24
N PRO A 60 -15.43 -12.08 -26.67
CA PRO A 60 -14.22 -12.43 -25.93
C PRO A 60 -13.18 -11.30 -25.87
N ASP A 61 -13.29 -10.31 -26.74
CA ASP A 61 -12.41 -9.13 -26.77
C ASP A 61 -12.79 -8.09 -25.69
N GLU A 62 -13.99 -8.17 -25.12
CA GLU A 62 -14.43 -7.33 -24.00
C GLU A 62 -13.99 -7.94 -22.67
N ILE A 63 -12.77 -7.59 -22.25
CA ILE A 63 -12.14 -8.15 -21.06
C ILE A 63 -12.22 -7.18 -19.88
N PHE A 64 -12.74 -7.67 -18.77
CA PHE A 64 -12.73 -7.02 -17.47
C PHE A 64 -11.77 -7.75 -16.55
N SER A 65 -11.00 -7.03 -15.72
CA SER A 65 -10.10 -7.69 -14.77
C SER A 65 -9.99 -6.91 -13.47
N THR A 66 -9.77 -7.65 -12.38
CA THR A 66 -9.45 -7.07 -11.07
C THR A 66 -8.23 -7.79 -10.48
N PRO A 67 -7.21 -7.06 -10.01
CA PRO A 67 -6.03 -7.65 -9.40
C PRO A 67 -6.26 -7.97 -7.92
N PHE A 68 -5.54 -8.98 -7.40
CA PHE A 68 -5.41 -9.24 -5.97
C PHE A 68 -3.99 -9.76 -5.66
N GLU A 69 -3.53 -9.59 -4.42
CA GLU A 69 -2.18 -9.99 -4.01
C GLU A 69 -2.21 -11.32 -3.27
N VAL A 70 -1.36 -12.26 -3.68
CA VAL A 70 -1.09 -13.52 -2.97
C VAL A 70 0.30 -13.41 -2.37
N LYS A 71 0.38 -13.40 -1.04
CA LYS A 71 1.64 -13.34 -0.31
C LYS A 71 1.53 -14.09 1.01
N GLU A 72 2.67 -14.52 1.53
CA GLU A 72 2.75 -14.97 2.92
C GLU A 72 2.50 -13.76 3.84
N TYR A 73 1.50 -13.87 4.71
CA TYR A 73 1.11 -12.78 5.60
C TYR A 73 0.67 -13.32 6.95
N VAL A 74 1.16 -12.68 8.01
CA VAL A 74 0.63 -12.84 9.36
C VAL A 74 -0.15 -11.58 9.68
N LEU A 75 -1.38 -11.74 10.17
CA LEU A 75 -2.21 -10.60 10.57
C LEU A 75 -1.49 -9.81 11.68
N PRO A 76 -1.13 -8.53 11.47
CA PRO A 76 -0.56 -7.72 12.51
C PRO A 76 -1.58 -7.53 13.64
N SER A 77 -1.10 -7.15 14.82
CA SER A 77 -1.96 -6.89 15.97
C SER A 77 -2.45 -5.44 16.04
N PHE A 78 -1.80 -4.53 15.31
CA PHE A 78 -2.09 -3.09 15.30
C PHE A 78 -1.87 -2.47 13.92
N GLU A 79 -2.46 -1.30 13.71
CA GLU A 79 -2.24 -0.43 12.56
C GLU A 79 -1.30 0.73 12.90
N VAL A 80 -0.60 1.23 11.89
CA VAL A 80 0.25 2.42 11.96
C VAL A 80 -0.18 3.41 10.89
N VAL A 81 -0.50 4.62 11.30
CA VAL A 81 -0.86 5.74 10.42
C VAL A 81 0.20 6.82 10.55
N LEU A 82 0.69 7.33 9.42
CA LEU A 82 1.62 8.45 9.34
C LEU A 82 0.86 9.67 8.83
N GLU A 83 0.71 10.69 9.67
CA GLU A 83 0.00 11.93 9.34
C GLU A 83 0.99 13.09 9.31
N PRO A 84 1.39 13.58 8.12
CA PRO A 84 2.21 14.78 8.04
C PRO A 84 1.40 16.01 8.49
N ALA A 85 2.07 16.96 9.14
CA ALA A 85 1.42 18.21 9.55
C ALA A 85 0.94 19.04 8.35
N GLU A 86 1.68 18.95 7.24
CA GLU A 86 1.34 19.51 5.94
C GLU A 86 1.59 18.45 4.87
N ASN A 87 0.71 18.35 3.88
CA ASN A 87 0.86 17.37 2.79
C ASN A 87 1.95 17.76 1.77
N PHE A 88 2.74 18.79 2.06
CA PHE A 88 3.82 19.29 1.21
C PHE A 88 4.96 19.85 2.08
N TYR A 89 6.15 19.98 1.48
CA TYR A 89 7.29 20.66 2.09
C TYR A 89 7.67 21.88 1.26
N TYR A 90 7.76 23.05 1.91
CA TYR A 90 8.16 24.29 1.25
C TYR A 90 9.68 24.48 1.38
N VAL A 91 10.41 24.35 0.26
CA VAL A 91 11.88 24.33 0.24
C VAL A 91 12.54 25.63 0.70
N ASP A 92 11.86 26.77 0.59
CA ASP A 92 12.36 28.07 1.07
C ASP A 92 11.95 28.36 2.52
N SER A 93 11.24 27.44 3.18
CA SER A 93 10.85 27.58 4.58
C SER A 93 12.03 27.32 5.51
N SER A 94 12.04 28.02 6.63
CA SER A 94 12.85 27.65 7.80
C SER A 94 12.15 26.62 8.70
N ARG A 95 10.93 26.18 8.36
CA ARG A 95 10.17 25.22 9.18
C ARG A 95 10.58 23.78 8.85
N ASP A 96 10.68 22.97 9.89
CA ASP A 96 10.87 21.54 9.77
C ASP A 96 9.60 20.83 9.28
N PHE A 97 9.78 19.69 8.60
CA PHE A 97 8.68 18.84 8.20
C PHE A 97 8.35 17.83 9.30
N ARG A 98 7.13 17.88 9.83
CA ARG A 98 6.69 17.08 10.98
C ARG A 98 5.68 16.02 10.56
N VAL A 99 5.82 14.83 11.13
CA VAL A 99 4.94 13.69 10.88
C VAL A 99 4.54 13.06 12.19
N SER A 100 3.23 13.01 12.44
CA SER A 100 2.65 12.26 13.54
C SER A 100 2.61 10.77 13.19
N ILE A 101 3.08 9.94 14.11
CA ILE A 101 3.02 8.48 14.04
C ILE A 101 1.92 8.05 14.99
N ILE A 102 0.87 7.42 14.49
CA ILE A 102 -0.27 6.97 15.28
C ILE A 102 -0.33 5.46 15.19
N ALA A 103 -0.24 4.78 16.34
CA ALA A 103 -0.28 3.33 16.43
C ALA A 103 -1.41 2.88 17.35
N THR A 104 -2.32 2.08 16.81
CA THR A 104 -3.54 1.62 17.51
C THR A 104 -3.76 0.14 17.24
N PHE A 105 -3.99 -0.65 18.29
CA PHE A 105 -4.38 -2.05 18.16
C PHE A 105 -5.74 -2.15 17.46
N PHE A 106 -5.99 -3.24 16.72
CA PHE A 106 -7.28 -3.42 16.03
C PHE A 106 -8.49 -3.47 16.98
N TYR A 107 -8.28 -3.77 18.26
CA TYR A 107 -9.30 -3.71 19.32
C TYR A 107 -9.39 -2.33 20.01
N GLY A 108 -8.78 -1.29 19.43
CA GLY A 108 -8.93 0.12 19.82
C GLY A 108 -7.98 0.63 20.91
N LYS A 109 -7.19 -0.22 21.58
CA LYS A 109 -6.21 0.26 22.57
C LYS A 109 -5.01 0.93 21.90
N LYS A 110 -4.41 1.87 22.62
CA LYS A 110 -3.22 2.58 22.16
C LYS A 110 -1.97 1.75 22.37
N VAL A 111 -1.08 1.79 21.38
CA VAL A 111 0.21 1.10 21.42
C VAL A 111 1.18 1.88 22.30
N GLU A 112 1.94 1.17 23.11
CA GLU A 112 3.14 1.68 23.80
C GLU A 112 4.33 0.95 23.19
N GLY A 113 5.38 1.69 22.83
CA GLY A 113 6.50 1.10 22.10
C GLY A 113 7.44 2.12 21.49
N VAL A 114 8.12 1.71 20.42
CA VAL A 114 9.13 2.51 19.74
C VAL A 114 8.91 2.47 18.23
N ALA A 115 9.14 3.60 17.57
CA ALA A 115 9.16 3.71 16.12
C ALA A 115 10.55 4.06 15.63
N PHE A 116 10.99 3.38 14.57
CA PHE A 116 12.16 3.75 13.79
C PHE A 116 11.67 4.41 12.52
N VAL A 117 11.97 5.70 12.37
CA VAL A 117 11.54 6.50 11.21
C VAL A 117 12.73 6.92 10.39
N LEU A 118 12.61 6.77 9.08
CA LEU A 118 13.59 7.20 8.08
C LEU A 118 12.86 7.99 7.00
N PHE A 119 13.35 9.18 6.70
CA PHE A 119 12.88 9.99 5.59
C PHE A 119 13.74 9.77 4.35
N GLY A 120 13.18 10.09 3.19
CA GLY A 120 13.91 10.16 1.95
C GLY A 120 13.14 10.89 0.86
N VAL A 121 13.72 10.91 -0.33
CA VAL A 121 13.16 11.55 -1.52
C VAL A 121 12.93 10.48 -2.57
N LYS A 122 11.76 10.50 -3.20
CA LYS A 122 11.45 9.70 -4.38
C LYS A 122 11.93 10.47 -5.61
N ILE A 123 12.91 9.90 -6.30
CA ILE A 123 13.42 10.42 -7.58
C ILE A 123 13.03 9.40 -8.64
N ASP A 124 12.19 9.81 -9.58
CA ASP A 124 11.55 8.89 -10.54
C ASP A 124 10.81 7.74 -9.83
N ASN A 125 11.26 6.50 -10.01
CA ASN A 125 10.71 5.33 -9.33
C ASN A 125 11.58 4.82 -8.17
N ASP A 126 12.70 5.49 -7.89
CA ASP A 126 13.67 5.09 -6.87
C ASP A 126 13.47 5.88 -5.57
N LYS A 127 13.58 5.17 -4.44
CA LYS A 127 13.53 5.76 -3.09
C LYS A 127 14.95 5.99 -2.59
N LYS A 128 15.40 7.25 -2.58
CA LYS A 128 16.70 7.65 -2.01
C LYS A 128 16.54 8.09 -0.56
N SER A 129 17.08 7.30 0.37
CA SER A 129 17.05 7.62 1.80
C SER A 129 17.93 8.81 2.14
N ILE A 130 17.57 9.49 3.24
CA ILE A 130 18.39 10.48 3.94
C ILE A 130 18.85 9.81 5.24
N PRO A 131 20.04 9.17 5.28
CA PRO A 131 20.46 8.36 6.43
C PRO A 131 20.46 9.13 7.77
N ASP A 132 20.84 10.41 7.73
CA ASP A 132 20.91 11.27 8.92
C ASP A 132 19.54 11.56 9.54
N SER A 133 18.46 11.26 8.82
CA SER A 133 17.08 11.38 9.31
C SER A 133 16.59 10.17 10.11
N LEU A 134 17.38 9.09 10.19
CA LEU A 134 17.02 7.91 10.97
C LEU A 134 16.86 8.29 12.46
N ARG A 135 15.65 8.11 13.01
CA ARG A 135 15.36 8.41 14.41
C ARG A 135 14.59 7.29 15.07
N ARG A 136 14.95 7.02 16.33
CA ARG A 136 14.17 6.19 17.25
C ARG A 136 13.28 7.10 18.09
N ILE A 137 11.97 6.92 17.99
CA ILE A 137 10.94 7.75 18.61
C ILE A 137 10.16 6.88 19.58
N GLN A 138 9.88 7.40 20.77
CA GLN A 138 8.99 6.75 21.73
C GLN A 138 7.54 6.94 21.26
N ILE A 139 6.76 5.85 21.28
CA ILE A 139 5.33 5.86 21.03
C ILE A 139 4.64 5.76 22.37
N VAL A 140 4.06 6.89 22.81
CA VAL A 140 3.38 7.01 24.09
C VAL A 140 1.91 7.30 23.87
N LYS A 141 1.03 6.53 24.50
CA LYS A 141 -0.42 6.60 24.27
C LYS A 141 -0.76 6.50 22.78
N GLY A 142 -0.03 5.66 22.05
CA GLY A 142 -0.23 5.40 20.62
C GLY A 142 0.18 6.55 19.72
N LYS A 143 0.98 7.51 20.21
CA LYS A 143 1.44 8.66 19.44
C LYS A 143 2.95 8.88 19.57
N GLY A 144 3.58 9.26 18.47
CA GLY A 144 4.92 9.82 18.43
C GLY A 144 5.03 10.87 17.33
N GLU A 145 6.10 11.67 17.34
CA GLU A 145 6.36 12.68 16.31
C GLU A 145 7.76 12.48 15.73
N ALA A 146 7.83 12.41 14.40
CA ALA A 146 9.08 12.44 13.63
C ALA A 146 9.25 13.82 13.00
N VAL A 147 10.50 14.31 12.99
CA VAL A 147 10.84 15.61 12.43
C VAL A 147 11.98 15.44 11.44
N LEU A 148 11.76 15.88 10.21
CA LEU A 148 12.78 16.05 9.19
C LEU A 148 13.20 17.52 9.16
N THR A 149 14.43 17.78 9.61
CA THR A 149 14.95 19.15 9.64
C THR A 149 15.59 19.54 8.31
N ARG A 150 15.71 20.85 8.09
CA ARG A 150 16.41 21.39 6.92
C ARG A 150 17.86 20.91 6.84
N ASP A 151 18.56 20.83 7.96
CA ASP A 151 19.97 20.38 8.00
C ASP A 151 20.13 18.93 7.52
N MET A 152 19.17 18.05 7.84
CA MET A 152 19.17 16.67 7.32
C MET A 152 18.97 16.62 5.81
N LEU A 153 18.15 17.51 5.26
CA LEU A 153 17.99 17.62 3.81
C LEU A 153 19.30 18.12 3.17
N LEU A 154 19.92 19.15 3.76
CA LEU A 154 21.17 19.73 3.27
C LEU A 154 22.37 18.78 3.38
N SER A 155 22.38 17.86 4.36
CA SER A 155 23.45 16.85 4.46
C SER A 155 23.47 15.88 3.29
N ARG A 156 22.33 15.72 2.61
CA ARG A 156 22.19 14.86 1.43
C ARG A 156 22.13 15.64 0.12
N PHE A 157 21.52 16.83 0.13
CA PHE A 157 21.25 17.66 -1.05
C PHE A 157 21.81 19.07 -0.83
N HIS A 158 22.95 19.38 -1.47
CA HIS A 158 23.61 20.67 -1.33
C HIS A 158 22.76 21.86 -1.81
N ASN A 159 21.81 21.62 -2.70
CA ASN A 159 20.87 22.62 -3.21
C ASN A 159 19.43 22.09 -3.10
N LEU A 160 18.63 22.66 -2.19
CA LEU A 160 17.26 22.21 -1.98
C LEU A 160 16.31 22.53 -3.14
N ASN A 161 16.70 23.42 -4.05
CA ASN A 161 15.91 23.65 -5.27
C ASN A 161 15.86 22.41 -6.17
N GLU A 162 16.82 21.48 -6.03
CA GLU A 162 16.79 20.18 -6.71
C GLU A 162 15.64 19.28 -6.23
N LEU A 163 15.03 19.60 -5.10
CA LEU A 163 13.88 18.86 -4.56
C LEU A 163 12.55 19.33 -5.13
N VAL A 164 12.51 20.46 -5.85
CA VAL A 164 11.29 20.99 -6.43
C VAL A 164 10.76 20.01 -7.49
N GLY A 165 9.50 19.63 -7.38
CA GLY A 165 8.86 18.64 -8.24
C GLY A 165 9.09 17.18 -7.81
N LEU A 166 9.95 16.93 -6.82
CA LEU A 166 10.13 15.61 -6.22
C LEU A 166 9.18 15.40 -5.04
N SER A 167 9.02 14.13 -4.64
CA SER A 167 8.17 13.76 -3.50
C SER A 167 9.02 13.27 -2.33
N LEU A 168 8.66 13.65 -1.11
CA LEU A 168 9.20 13.01 0.09
C LEU A 168 8.55 11.63 0.26
N TYR A 169 9.30 10.68 0.80
CA TYR A 169 8.76 9.44 1.33
C TYR A 169 9.20 9.24 2.77
N ILE A 170 8.35 8.57 3.54
CA ILE A 170 8.58 8.26 4.94
C ILE A 170 8.47 6.75 5.10
N SER A 171 9.44 6.15 5.79
CA SER A 171 9.41 4.75 6.19
C SER A 171 9.39 4.69 7.71
N ALA A 172 8.44 3.96 8.29
CA ALA A 172 8.32 3.78 9.73
C ALA A 172 8.17 2.31 10.08
N THR A 173 8.98 1.83 11.02
CA THR A 173 8.86 0.51 11.63
C THR A 173 8.51 0.70 13.11
N VAL A 174 7.34 0.23 13.52
CA VAL A 174 6.86 0.36 14.90
C VAL A 174 6.94 -1.00 15.59
N MET A 175 7.46 -1.03 16.80
CA MET A 175 7.56 -2.22 17.65
C MET A 175 6.95 -1.91 19.02
N THR A 176 6.14 -2.83 19.54
CA THR A 176 5.60 -2.67 20.90
C THR A 176 6.70 -2.89 21.94
N ASP A 177 6.53 -2.36 23.16
CA ASP A 177 7.49 -2.59 24.26
C ASP A 177 7.65 -4.08 24.62
N SER A 178 6.65 -4.90 24.29
CA SER A 178 6.70 -6.35 24.48
C SER A 178 7.52 -7.10 23.43
N GLY A 179 8.06 -6.39 22.43
CA GLY A 179 8.80 -6.99 21.32
C GLY A 179 7.95 -7.85 20.38
N LYS A 180 6.62 -7.74 20.50
CA LYS A 180 5.61 -8.39 19.66
C LYS A 180 4.95 -7.39 18.72
#